data_AF-A0A920KF06-F1
#
_entry.id   AF-A0A920KF06-F1
#
_cell.length_a   1.000
_cell.length_b   1.000
_cell.length_c   1.000
_cell.angle_alpha   90.00
_cell.angle_beta   90.00
_cell.angle_gamma   90.00
#
_symmetry.space_group_name_H-M   'P 1'
#
loop_
_entity.id
_entity.type
_entity.pdbx_description
1 polymer ?
#
loop_
_entity_poly.entity_id
_entity_poly.type
_entity_poly.pdbx_seq_one_letter_code
_entity_poly.pdbx_strand_id
1 'polypeptide(L)'
;MFIPADGLYQDLLNSRVGTLQINSRDLVSYAYTKKVMIVSPMSLFPMLQITVKALHNLKIENSIKDIMKNIDKLGNHLNAYKTYHDKLGNTLGTAVNHYNRSSSEFKKIDKDVIKISEGNTQIDFEGELLDRLY
;
A
#
# COMPACT_ATOMS: atom_id res chain seq x y z
N MET A 1 0.01 12.12 42.08
CA MET A 1 0.07 13.46 42.69
C MET A 1 1.14 14.25 41.97
N PHE A 2 0.77 15.39 41.39
CA PHE A 2 1.71 16.27 40.68
C PHE A 2 2.26 17.31 41.65
N ILE A 3 3.59 17.47 41.69
CA ILE A 3 4.28 18.44 42.55
C ILE A 3 4.97 19.47 41.64
N PRO A 4 4.44 20.70 41.54
CA PRO A 4 4.92 21.69 40.57
C PRO A 4 6.36 22.16 40.78
N ALA A 5 6.84 22.15 42.03
CA ALA A 5 8.19 22.57 42.38
C ALA A 5 9.13 21.35 42.41
N ASP A 6 10.05 21.25 41.44
CA ASP A 6 10.95 20.10 41.35
C ASP A 6 11.87 19.99 42.56
N GLY A 7 12.32 21.10 43.14
CA GLY A 7 13.11 21.11 44.38
C GLY A 7 12.39 20.45 45.55
N LEU A 8 11.07 20.67 45.71
CA LEU A 8 10.27 19.98 46.72
C LEU A 8 10.06 18.50 46.36
N TYR A 9 9.89 18.17 45.08
CA TYR A 9 9.81 16.78 44.64
C TYR A 9 11.09 16.01 44.98
N GLN A 10 12.28 16.57 44.68
CA GLN A 10 13.56 15.96 45.03
C GLN A 10 13.75 15.87 46.54
N ASP A 11 13.36 16.90 47.29
CA ASP A 11 13.43 16.87 48.74
C ASP A 11 12.51 15.78 49.32
N LEU A 12 11.30 15.59 48.79
CA LEU A 12 10.39 14.50 49.22
C LEU A 12 10.90 13.10 48.87
N LEU A 13 11.71 12.96 47.81
CA LEU A 13 12.39 11.69 47.49
C LEU A 13 13.62 11.45 48.37
N ASN A 14 14.33 12.52 48.75
CA ASN A 14 15.60 12.46 49.48
C ASN A 14 15.46 12.61 51.00
N SER A 15 14.32 13.11 51.48
CA SER A 15 14.03 13.41 52.88
C SER A 15 13.99 12.14 53.72
N ARG A 16 15.16 11.71 54.17
CA ARG A 16 15.29 11.14 55.52
C ARG A 16 15.12 12.29 56.49
N VAL A 17 13.93 12.42 57.08
CA VAL A 17 13.75 13.20 58.31
C VAL A 17 14.83 12.79 59.32
N GLY A 18 15.43 13.78 59.99
CA GLY A 18 16.72 13.73 60.70
C GLY A 18 16.95 12.59 61.70
N THR A 19 18.04 12.70 62.46
CA THR A 19 18.76 11.70 63.29
C THR A 19 17.96 10.82 64.28
N LEU A 20 16.64 10.79 64.25
CA LEU A 20 15.78 9.90 65.05
C LEU A 20 15.03 8.93 64.13
N GLN A 21 15.47 7.67 64.15
CA GLN A 21 14.79 6.52 63.55
C GLN A 21 13.48 6.24 64.29
N ILE A 22 12.44 7.03 64.04
CA ILE A 22 11.10 6.77 64.57
C ILE A 22 10.16 6.59 63.39
N ASN A 23 10.00 5.33 62.95
CA ASN A 23 8.82 4.72 62.33
C ASN A 23 7.99 5.56 61.32
N SER A 24 8.61 6.52 60.62
CA SER A 24 7.97 7.30 59.59
C SER A 24 7.95 6.46 58.33
N ARG A 25 6.76 5.96 57.95
CA ARG A 25 6.58 5.35 56.64
C ARG A 25 7.08 6.32 55.58
N ASP A 26 8.01 5.85 54.77
CA ASP A 26 8.46 6.56 53.59
C ASP A 26 7.24 7.03 52.77
N LEU A 27 7.16 8.34 52.53
CA LEU A 27 6.01 8.97 51.87
C LEU A 27 5.78 8.37 50.48
N VAL A 28 6.87 8.01 49.80
CA VAL A 28 6.85 7.35 48.50
C VAL A 28 6.18 5.97 48.63
N SER A 29 6.63 5.15 49.58
CA SER A 29 6.03 3.85 49.89
C SER A 29 4.56 3.93 50.30
N TYR A 30 4.17 4.95 51.08
CA TYR A 30 2.77 5.18 51.43
C TYR A 30 1.92 5.57 50.21
N ALA A 31 2.43 6.46 49.36
CA ALA A 31 1.76 6.86 48.12
C ALA A 31 1.57 5.66 47.16
N TYR A 32 2.58 4.80 47.02
CA TYR A 32 2.46 3.56 46.24
C TYR A 32 1.39 2.62 46.79
N THR A 33 1.31 2.45 48.12
CA THR A 33 0.25 1.66 48.77
C THR A 33 -1.15 2.22 48.46
N LYS A 34 -1.26 3.53 48.28
CA LYS A 34 -2.49 4.22 47.88
C LYS A 34 -2.69 4.32 46.36
N LYS A 35 -1.86 3.64 45.56
CA LYS A 35 -1.88 3.68 44.08
C LYS A 35 -1.68 5.10 43.51
N VAL A 36 -0.96 5.96 44.23
CA VAL A 36 -0.63 7.31 43.81
C VAL A 36 0.83 7.35 43.39
N MET A 37 1.06 7.62 42.11
CA MET A 37 2.40 7.92 41.61
C MET A 37 2.71 9.40 41.85
N ILE A 38 3.81 9.70 42.54
CA ILE A 38 4.30 11.07 42.74
C ILE A 38 5.16 11.44 41.54
N VAL A 39 4.89 12.58 40.90
CA VAL A 39 5.59 13.02 39.70
C VAL A 39 5.84 14.52 39.73
N SER A 40 6.96 14.95 39.17
CA SER A 40 7.29 16.35 38.87
C SER A 40 7.05 16.70 37.40
N PRO A 41 7.04 17.99 37.01
CA PRO A 41 6.95 18.41 35.61
C PRO A 41 7.98 17.73 34.71
N MET A 42 9.22 17.57 35.18
CA MET A 42 10.32 16.97 34.44
C MET A 42 10.13 15.47 34.18
N SER A 43 9.42 14.77 35.06
CA SER A 43 9.14 13.33 34.92
C SER A 43 7.84 13.06 34.14
N LEU A 44 6.78 13.83 34.41
CA LEU A 44 5.45 13.60 33.84
C LEU A 44 5.40 14.02 32.36
N PHE A 45 6.01 15.15 32.01
CA PHE A 45 5.93 15.68 30.65
C PHE A 45 6.54 14.72 29.62
N PRO A 46 7.78 14.21 29.76
CA PRO A 46 8.32 13.22 28.82
C PRO A 46 7.49 11.94 28.74
N MET A 47 6.95 11.46 29.87
CA MET A 47 6.11 10.25 29.89
C MET A 47 4.83 10.44 29.09
N LEU A 48 4.17 11.59 29.23
CA LEU A 48 3.00 11.94 28.41
C LEU A 48 3.37 12.07 26.93
N GLN A 49 4.50 12.70 26.61
CA GLN A 49 4.95 12.86 25.23
C GLN A 49 5.25 11.52 24.56
N ILE A 50 5.91 10.60 25.26
CA ILE A 50 6.15 9.23 24.77
C ILE A 50 4.82 8.51 24.57
N THR A 51 3.88 8.66 25.50
CA THR A 51 2.55 8.02 25.41
C THR A 51 1.76 8.55 24.21
N VAL A 52 1.74 9.86 23.99
CA VAL A 52 1.10 10.50 22.83
C VAL A 52 1.74 10.01 21.53
N LYS A 53 3.07 9.93 21.48
CA LYS A 53 3.79 9.42 20.30
C LYS A 53 3.47 7.94 20.05
N ALA A 54 3.39 7.12 21.10
CA ALA A 54 3.01 5.72 20.98
C ALA A 54 1.58 5.56 20.43
N LEU A 55 0.61 6.32 20.96
CA LEU A 55 -0.77 6.32 20.47
C LEU A 55 -0.86 6.77 18.99
N HIS A 56 -0.08 7.78 18.61
CA HIS A 56 -0.01 8.24 17.22
C HIS A 56 0.56 7.15 16.29
N ASN A 57 1.64 6.48 16.72
CA ASN A 57 2.23 5.38 15.97
C ASN A 57 1.25 4.21 15.78
N LEU A 58 0.47 3.85 16.80
CA LEU A 58 -0.57 2.81 16.70
C LEU A 58 -1.64 3.20 15.67
N LYS A 59 -2.04 4.47 15.62
CA LYS A 59 -2.98 4.96 14.60
C LYS A 59 -2.39 4.85 13.20
N ILE A 60 -1.12 5.23 13.01
CA ILE A 60 -0.42 5.08 11.73
C ILE A 60 -0.36 3.61 11.32
N GLU A 61 0.00 2.71 12.23
CA GLU A 61 0.10 1.27 11.95
C GLU A 61 -1.23 0.72 11.43
N ASN A 62 -2.35 1.09 12.06
CA ASN A 62 -3.68 0.70 11.60
C ASN A 62 -3.99 1.24 10.20
N SER A 63 -3.69 2.51 9.93
CA SER A 63 -3.86 3.08 8.58
C SER A 63 -3.00 2.36 7.53
N ILE A 64 -1.78 1.96 7.87
CA ILE A 64 -0.90 1.20 6.97
C ILE A 64 -1.50 -0.17 6.65
N LYS A 65 -2.06 -0.87 7.64
CA LYS A 65 -2.74 -2.16 7.42
C LYS A 65 -3.91 -2.03 6.44
N ASP A 66 -4.70 -0.95 6.57
CA ASP A 66 -5.79 -0.68 5.64
C ASP A 66 -5.29 -0.35 4.22
N ILE A 67 -4.20 0.42 4.10
CA ILE A 67 -3.55 0.71 2.81
C ILE A 67 -3.07 -0.59 2.16
N MET A 68 -2.40 -1.47 2.90
CA MET A 68 -1.92 -2.77 2.37
C MET A 68 -3.08 -3.61 1.85
N LYS A 69 -4.18 -3.71 2.62
CA LYS A 69 -5.39 -4.43 2.19
C LYS A 69 -5.99 -3.87 0.90
N ASN A 70 -5.94 -2.56 0.72
CA ASN A 70 -6.43 -1.93 -0.52
C ASN A 70 -5.49 -2.15 -1.70
N ILE A 71 -4.18 -2.16 -1.47
CA ILE A 71 -3.17 -2.52 -2.49
C ILE A 71 -3.39 -3.97 -2.96
N ASP A 72 -3.64 -4.91 -2.05
CA ASP A 72 -3.91 -6.31 -2.42
C ASP A 72 -5.17 -6.43 -3.28
N LYS A 73 -6.25 -5.74 -2.91
CA LYS A 73 -7.48 -5.68 -3.71
C LYS A 73 -7.22 -5.10 -5.11
N LEU A 74 -6.46 -4.01 -5.18
CA LEU A 74 -6.10 -3.40 -6.45
C LEU A 74 -5.26 -4.36 -7.32
N GLY A 75 -4.28 -5.05 -6.73
CA GLY A 75 -3.48 -6.06 -7.41
C GLY A 75 -4.33 -7.17 -8.02
N ASN A 76 -5.33 -7.66 -7.26
CA ASN A 76 -6.29 -8.65 -7.76
C ASN A 76 -7.11 -8.12 -8.95
N HIS A 77 -7.61 -6.89 -8.88
CA HIS A 77 -8.36 -6.27 -9.98
C HIS A 77 -7.49 -6.07 -11.24
N LEU A 78 -6.23 -5.62 -11.07
CA LEU A 78 -5.30 -5.45 -12.18
C LEU A 78 -4.93 -6.78 -12.83
N ASN A 79 -4.75 -7.85 -12.06
CA ASN A 79 -4.50 -9.18 -12.59
C ASN A 79 -5.70 -9.74 -13.37
N ALA A 80 -6.92 -9.51 -12.87
CA ALA A 80 -8.13 -9.87 -13.60
C ALA A 80 -8.22 -9.11 -14.93
N TYR A 81 -8.02 -7.79 -14.91
CA TYR A 81 -7.97 -6.96 -16.11
C TYR A 81 -6.92 -7.46 -17.11
N LYS A 82 -5.68 -7.68 -16.66
CA LYS A 82 -4.58 -8.22 -17.48
C LYS A 82 -4.99 -9.52 -18.16
N THR A 83 -5.62 -10.45 -17.42
CA THR A 83 -6.08 -11.73 -17.98
C THR A 83 -7.08 -11.54 -19.13
N TYR A 84 -8.03 -10.61 -19.00
CA TYR A 84 -8.98 -10.32 -20.08
C TYR A 84 -8.32 -9.60 -21.25
N HIS A 85 -7.38 -8.70 -20.97
CA HIS A 85 -6.63 -7.98 -22.00
C HIS A 85 -5.72 -8.93 -22.81
N ASP A 86 -5.05 -9.87 -22.14
CA ASP A 86 -4.23 -10.91 -22.79
C ASP A 86 -5.09 -11.79 -23.70
N LYS A 87 -6.30 -12.18 -23.26
CA LYS A 87 -7.27 -12.91 -24.09
C LYS A 87 -7.72 -12.10 -25.31
N LEU A 88 -7.98 -10.80 -25.14
CA LEU A 88 -8.33 -9.90 -26.24
C LEU A 88 -7.20 -9.85 -27.27
N GLY A 89 -5.94 -9.67 -26.82
CA GLY A 89 -4.77 -9.71 -27.69
C GLY A 89 -4.69 -10.99 -28.52
N ASN A 90 -4.92 -12.16 -27.90
CA ASN A 90 -4.95 -13.44 -28.62
C ASN A 90 -6.06 -13.51 -29.68
N THR A 91 -7.26 -13.01 -29.37
CA THR A 91 -8.36 -12.97 -30.34
C THR A 91 -8.08 -12.03 -31.51
N LEU A 92 -7.50 -10.86 -31.24
CA LEU A 92 -7.07 -9.92 -32.28
C LEU A 92 -5.97 -10.52 -33.16
N GLY A 93 -4.98 -11.20 -32.56
CA GLY A 93 -3.95 -11.92 -33.31
C GLY A 93 -4.55 -12.99 -34.24
N THR A 94 -5.59 -13.68 -33.79
CA THR A 94 -6.33 -14.66 -34.62
C THR A 94 -7.07 -13.98 -35.77
N ALA A 95 -7.76 -12.88 -35.50
CA ALA A 95 -8.46 -12.10 -36.53
C ALA A 95 -7.50 -11.54 -37.60
N VAL A 96 -6.34 -11.01 -37.16
CA VAL A 96 -5.27 -10.52 -38.05
C VAL A 96 -4.74 -11.66 -38.94
N ASN A 97 -4.50 -12.85 -38.38
CA ASN A 97 -4.08 -14.00 -39.17
C ASN A 97 -5.14 -14.41 -40.22
N HIS A 98 -6.43 -14.40 -39.86
CA HIS A 98 -7.51 -14.68 -40.80
C HIS A 98 -7.60 -13.64 -41.92
N TYR A 99 -7.49 -12.35 -41.59
CA TYR A 99 -7.45 -11.26 -42.56
C TYR A 99 -6.28 -11.43 -43.54
N ASN A 100 -5.07 -11.63 -43.02
CA ASN A 100 -3.87 -11.81 -43.84
C ASN A 100 -3.97 -13.02 -44.77
N ARG A 101 -4.51 -14.14 -44.28
CA ARG A 101 -4.75 -15.32 -45.11
C ARG A 101 -5.78 -15.05 -46.20
N SER A 102 -6.92 -14.44 -45.86
CA SER A 102 -7.96 -14.07 -46.83
C SER A 102 -7.42 -13.12 -47.90
N SER A 103 -6.64 -12.12 -47.51
CA SER A 103 -5.97 -11.17 -48.42
C SER A 103 -5.02 -11.90 -49.37
N SER A 104 -4.23 -12.86 -48.87
CA SER A 104 -3.33 -13.66 -49.71
C SER A 104 -4.06 -14.58 -50.69
N GLU A 105 -5.18 -15.19 -50.29
CA GLU A 105 -5.98 -16.02 -51.20
C GLU A 105 -6.67 -15.15 -52.26
N PHE A 106 -7.13 -13.95 -51.90
CA PHE A 106 -7.73 -13.02 -52.86
C PHE A 106 -6.75 -12.61 -53.97
N LYS A 107 -5.47 -12.36 -53.62
CA LYS A 107 -4.41 -12.10 -54.62
C LYS A 107 -4.20 -13.25 -55.60
N LYS A 108 -4.45 -14.50 -55.19
CA LYS A 108 -4.40 -15.65 -56.11
C LYS A 108 -5.59 -15.66 -57.06
N ILE A 109 -6.78 -15.35 -56.54
CA ILE A 109 -8.01 -15.26 -57.35
C ILE A 109 -7.83 -14.19 -58.44
N ASP A 110 -7.31 -13.01 -58.09
CA ASP A 110 -7.04 -11.97 -59.08
C ASP A 110 -6.11 -12.47 -60.21
N LYS A 111 -5.02 -13.16 -59.86
CA LYS A 111 -4.12 -13.79 -60.84
C LYS A 111 -4.84 -14.81 -61.73
N ASP A 112 -5.73 -15.62 -61.19
CA ASP A 112 -6.47 -16.62 -61.95
C ASP A 112 -7.52 -15.96 -62.87
N VAL A 113 -8.18 -14.89 -62.41
CA VAL A 113 -9.11 -14.08 -63.23
C VAL A 113 -8.39 -13.46 -64.42
N ILE A 114 -7.22 -12.84 -64.20
CA ILE A 114 -6.39 -12.25 -65.28
C ILE A 114 -6.03 -13.31 -66.33
N LYS A 115 -5.68 -14.53 -65.91
CA LYS A 115 -5.36 -15.64 -66.82
C LYS A 115 -6.56 -16.08 -67.65
N ILE A 116 -7.74 -16.17 -67.04
CA ILE A 116 -8.96 -16.61 -67.73
C ILE A 116 -9.49 -15.53 -68.68
N SER A 117 -9.36 -14.25 -68.32
CA SER A 117 -9.85 -13.14 -69.15
C SER A 117 -8.90 -12.75 -70.29
N GLU A 118 -7.83 -13.51 -70.53
CA GLU A 118 -6.74 -13.15 -71.46
C GLU A 118 -6.18 -11.74 -71.22
N GLY A 119 -6.14 -11.30 -69.96
CA GLY A 119 -5.65 -9.96 -69.57
C GLY A 119 -6.67 -8.82 -69.68
N ASN A 120 -7.91 -9.07 -70.11
CA ASN A 120 -8.94 -8.02 -70.25
C ASN A 120 -9.62 -7.56 -68.93
N THR A 121 -9.42 -8.27 -67.82
CA THR A 121 -10.08 -7.97 -66.55
C THR A 121 -9.10 -8.16 -65.41
N GLN A 122 -8.91 -7.11 -64.61
CA GLN A 122 -8.04 -7.10 -63.44
C GLN A 122 -8.84 -6.62 -62.23
N ILE A 123 -8.75 -7.35 -61.12
CA ILE A 123 -9.37 -7.01 -59.85
C ILE A 123 -8.24 -6.46 -58.97
N ASP A 124 -7.94 -5.17 -59.15
CA ASP A 124 -6.82 -4.48 -58.52
C ASP A 124 -6.94 -4.46 -56.98
N PHE A 125 -6.43 -5.50 -56.33
CA PHE A 125 -6.49 -5.68 -54.88
C PHE A 125 -5.13 -5.39 -54.22
N GLU A 126 -4.97 -4.15 -53.81
CA GLU A 126 -3.86 -3.67 -52.97
C GLU A 126 -4.13 -3.93 -51.48
N GLY A 127 -4.43 -5.19 -51.11
CA GLY A 127 -4.54 -5.55 -49.70
C GLY A 127 -3.17 -5.49 -49.00
N GLU A 128 -2.96 -4.47 -48.16
CA GLU A 128 -1.84 -4.42 -47.20
C GLU A 128 -2.02 -5.53 -46.16
N LEU A 129 -0.91 -6.20 -45.83
CA LEU A 129 -0.88 -7.19 -44.75
C LEU A 129 -0.81 -6.44 -43.42
N LEU A 130 -1.61 -6.86 -42.46
CA LEU A 130 -1.58 -6.31 -41.11
C LEU A 130 -0.44 -6.95 -40.33
N ASP A 131 0.39 -6.10 -39.71
CA ASP A 131 1.42 -6.57 -38.80
C ASP A 131 0.79 -7.21 -37.55
N ARG A 132 1.48 -8.23 -37.02
CA ARG A 132 1.05 -8.87 -35.79
C ARG A 132 1.27 -7.90 -34.63
N LEU A 133 0.19 -7.55 -33.93
CA LEU A 133 0.28 -6.81 -32.66
C LEU A 133 1.12 -7.67 -31.69
N TYR A 134 2.19 -7.08 -31.18
CA TYR A 134 3.19 -7.69 -30.30
C TYR A 134 2.59 -8.46 -29.12
#